data_AF-A0A9P9C102-F1
#
_entry.id   AF-A0A9P9C102-F1
#
_cell.length_a   1.000
_cell.length_b   1.000
_cell.length_c   1.000
_cell.angle_alpha   90.00
_cell.angle_beta   90.00
_cell.angle_gamma   90.00
#
_symmetry.space_group_name_H-M   'P 1'
#
loop_
_entity.id
_entity.type
_entity.pdbx_description
1 polymer ?
#
loop_
_entity_poly.entity_id
_entity_poly.type
_entity_poly.pdbx_seq_one_letter_code
_entity_poly.pdbx_strand_id
1 'polypeptide(L)'
;MGEVWSDSIAFWMQQTADTVSDYTMGSFVVNDAKGIHSHPYSTSRSVNPYTYATLATKNEIHDIGEIWANMLTNVYAALVGTSGFDVNAHSDASLTTGNAVWLHIFIDALALQPCTPTFITARDAWIQTDKNRYKGANRRTLWTVFASRGIDEGTTSARKDTADVPAECSGSGTGQPPVPTTTTSDVPEPTATTTTSDDEPAPTETSDPTDPQDPENHEHPQDPLRVHRLVVF
;
A
#
# COMPACT_ATOMS: atom_id res chain seq x y z
N MET A 1 9.57 5.13 8.12
CA MET A 1 8.60 4.30 7.37
C MET A 1 8.05 4.99 6.11
N GLY A 2 8.20 6.31 5.92
CA GLY A 2 7.58 7.03 4.77
C GLY A 2 7.96 6.52 3.38
N GLU A 3 9.25 6.39 3.07
CA GLU A 3 9.76 5.86 1.78
C GLU A 3 9.15 4.49 1.41
N VAL A 4 8.87 3.69 2.43
CA VAL A 4 8.52 2.27 2.29
C VAL A 4 7.09 2.03 1.84
N TRP A 5 6.20 2.97 2.19
CA TRP A 5 4.80 2.88 1.80
C TRP A 5 4.66 3.08 0.29
N SER A 6 5.47 3.98 -0.28
CA SER A 6 5.54 4.21 -1.72
C SER A 6 6.01 2.97 -2.47
N ASP A 7 7.07 2.32 -2.00
CA ASP A 7 7.58 1.10 -2.65
C ASP A 7 6.57 -0.05 -2.61
N SER A 8 5.89 -0.20 -1.46
CA SER A 8 4.91 -1.26 -1.25
C SER A 8 3.68 -1.08 -2.15
N ILE A 9 3.19 0.16 -2.30
CA ILE A 9 2.05 0.42 -3.19
C ILE A 9 2.45 0.31 -4.67
N ALA A 10 3.67 0.74 -5.04
CA ALA A 10 4.19 0.55 -6.39
C ALA A 10 4.34 -0.93 -6.76
N PHE A 11 4.82 -1.75 -5.81
CA PHE A 11 4.85 -3.21 -5.95
C PHE A 11 3.45 -3.76 -6.22
N TRP A 12 2.45 -3.38 -5.41
CA TRP A 12 1.07 -3.85 -5.57
C TRP A 12 0.47 -3.46 -6.92
N MET A 13 0.66 -2.20 -7.34
CA MET A 13 0.20 -1.67 -8.63
C MET A 13 0.77 -2.42 -9.84
N GLN A 14 1.97 -3.01 -9.71
CA GLN A 14 2.62 -3.74 -10.80
C GLN A 14 2.08 -5.17 -10.97
N GLN A 15 1.34 -5.71 -9.99
CA GLN A 15 0.90 -7.09 -10.01
C GLN A 15 -0.24 -7.31 -11.01
N THR A 16 -0.08 -8.27 -11.91
CA THR A 16 -1.04 -8.58 -12.99
C THR A 16 -1.50 -10.03 -13.01
N ALA A 17 -0.97 -10.88 -12.12
CA ALA A 17 -1.31 -12.29 -12.01
C ALA A 17 -1.16 -12.77 -10.55
N ASP A 18 -1.65 -13.98 -10.29
CA ASP A 18 -1.51 -14.68 -9.01
C ASP A 18 -0.05 -15.05 -8.67
N THR A 19 0.80 -15.15 -9.69
CA THR A 19 2.22 -15.46 -9.54
C THR A 19 2.98 -14.23 -9.06
N VAL A 20 3.43 -14.26 -7.80
CA VAL A 20 4.25 -13.21 -7.22
C VAL A 20 5.72 -13.40 -7.58
N SER A 21 6.18 -12.64 -8.57
CA SER A 21 7.57 -12.64 -9.03
C SER A 21 8.44 -11.67 -8.23
N ASP A 22 9.75 -11.90 -8.24
CA ASP A 22 10.71 -10.95 -7.66
C ASP A 22 10.57 -9.58 -8.35
N TYR A 23 10.55 -8.51 -7.55
CA TYR A 23 10.32 -7.15 -8.03
C TYR A 23 11.51 -6.25 -7.73
N THR A 24 12.04 -5.62 -8.78
CA THR A 24 13.15 -4.65 -8.70
C THR A 24 12.61 -3.24 -8.90
N MET A 25 12.85 -2.35 -7.94
CA MET A 25 12.38 -0.97 -8.03
C MET A 25 13.21 -0.14 -9.00
N GLY A 26 12.54 0.62 -9.87
CA GLY A 26 13.16 1.67 -10.68
C GLY A 26 14.09 1.20 -11.80
N SER A 27 14.17 -0.11 -12.10
CA SER A 27 15.12 -0.69 -13.06
C SER A 27 15.06 -0.05 -14.45
N PHE A 28 13.86 0.29 -14.93
CA PHE A 28 13.67 0.98 -16.20
C PHE A 28 14.32 2.38 -16.21
N VAL A 29 14.07 3.18 -15.16
CA VAL A 29 14.50 4.59 -15.10
C VAL A 29 16.01 4.71 -14.93
N VAL A 30 16.63 3.79 -14.20
CA VAL A 30 18.10 3.79 -14.01
C VAL A 30 18.84 2.97 -15.06
N ASN A 31 18.11 2.30 -15.97
CA ASN A 31 18.67 1.40 -16.98
C ASN A 31 19.63 0.35 -16.37
N ASP A 32 19.24 -0.20 -15.23
CA ASP A 32 19.96 -1.28 -14.54
C ASP A 32 18.92 -2.31 -14.06
N ALA A 33 19.11 -3.58 -14.45
CA ALA A 33 18.25 -4.68 -14.05
C ALA A 33 18.20 -4.89 -12.53
N LYS A 34 19.21 -4.41 -11.79
CA LYS A 34 19.22 -4.46 -10.31
C LYS A 34 18.28 -3.43 -9.67
N GLY A 35 17.94 -2.36 -10.39
CA GLY A 35 17.18 -1.25 -9.83
C GLY A 35 17.97 -0.44 -8.80
N ILE A 36 17.26 0.25 -7.91
CA ILE A 36 17.84 1.21 -6.94
C ILE A 36 18.07 0.64 -5.54
N HIS A 37 17.59 -0.58 -5.27
CA HIS A 37 17.68 -1.22 -3.97
C HIS A 37 18.77 -2.30 -3.93
N SER A 38 19.18 -2.66 -2.71
CA SER A 38 20.23 -3.67 -2.52
C SER A 38 19.77 -5.07 -2.94
N HIS A 39 18.48 -5.37 -2.80
CA HIS A 39 17.89 -6.65 -3.18
C HIS A 39 16.52 -6.41 -3.85
N PRO A 40 16.10 -7.31 -4.77
CA PRO A 40 14.71 -7.37 -5.19
C PRO A 40 13.78 -7.63 -3.98
N TYR A 41 12.54 -7.16 -4.03
CA TYR A 41 11.52 -7.69 -3.13
C TYR A 41 11.17 -9.10 -3.56
N SER A 42 11.22 -10.03 -2.61
CA SER A 42 11.13 -11.46 -2.88
C SER A 42 10.58 -12.22 -1.68
N THR A 43 9.78 -13.25 -1.98
CA THR A 43 9.39 -14.26 -1.00
C THR A 43 10.53 -15.21 -0.66
N SER A 44 11.55 -15.30 -1.52
CA SER A 44 12.74 -16.12 -1.29
C SER A 44 13.73 -15.46 -0.34
N ARG A 45 14.11 -16.18 0.71
CA ARG A 45 15.17 -15.75 1.64
C ARG A 45 16.58 -15.79 1.02
N SER A 46 16.79 -16.53 -0.06
CA SER A 46 18.08 -16.52 -0.76
C SER A 46 18.24 -15.30 -1.65
N VAL A 47 17.13 -14.73 -2.14
CA VAL A 47 17.12 -13.52 -2.97
C VAL A 47 17.09 -12.27 -2.11
N ASN A 48 16.20 -12.24 -1.11
CA ASN A 48 16.13 -11.15 -0.14
C ASN A 48 16.22 -11.73 1.28
N PRO A 49 17.41 -11.67 1.92
CA PRO A 49 17.64 -12.27 3.23
C PRO A 49 17.19 -11.38 4.40
N TYR A 50 16.63 -10.20 4.13
CA TYR A 50 16.32 -9.23 5.19
C TYR A 50 15.24 -9.74 6.16
N THR A 51 15.50 -9.45 7.43
CA THR A 51 14.65 -9.73 8.60
C THR A 51 14.66 -8.54 9.57
N TYR A 52 13.87 -8.63 10.64
CA TYR A 52 13.86 -7.62 11.70
C TYR A 52 15.24 -7.41 12.33
N ALA A 53 16.02 -8.48 12.51
CA ALA A 53 17.39 -8.39 13.01
C ALA A 53 18.33 -7.59 12.11
N THR A 54 18.05 -7.53 10.80
CA THR A 54 18.82 -6.70 9.86
C THR A 54 18.75 -5.21 10.22
N LEU A 55 17.68 -4.75 10.89
CA LEU A 55 17.60 -3.36 11.37
C LEU A 55 18.72 -2.97 12.33
N ALA A 56 19.37 -3.93 13.00
CA ALA A 56 20.50 -3.62 13.88
C ALA A 56 21.72 -3.08 13.10
N THR A 57 21.81 -3.34 11.80
CA THR A 57 22.95 -2.98 10.95
C THR A 57 22.66 -1.84 9.97
N LYS A 58 21.45 -1.27 9.99
CA LYS A 58 21.01 -0.22 9.06
C LYS A 58 20.78 1.10 9.79
N ASN A 59 21.20 2.20 9.18
CA ASN A 59 21.09 3.56 9.72
C ASN A 59 20.53 4.58 8.72
N GLU A 60 20.28 4.16 7.48
CA GLU A 60 19.74 4.97 6.39
C GLU A 60 18.26 4.57 6.14
N ILE A 61 17.41 5.54 5.77
CA ILE A 61 15.95 5.37 5.73
C ILE A 61 15.47 4.48 4.58
N HIS A 62 16.14 4.50 3.43
CA HIS A 62 15.85 3.61 2.30
C HIS A 62 16.27 2.18 2.63
N ASP A 63 17.44 2.00 3.23
CA ASP A 63 17.95 0.72 3.72
C ASP A 63 17.01 0.04 4.73
N ILE A 64 16.50 0.82 5.69
CA ILE A 64 15.49 0.36 6.65
C ILE A 64 14.18 0.04 5.92
N GLY A 65 13.88 0.81 4.87
CA GLY A 65 12.68 0.66 4.09
C GLY A 65 12.59 -0.65 3.31
N GLU A 66 13.67 -1.03 2.66
CA GLU A 66 13.74 -2.29 1.91
C GLU A 66 13.31 -3.50 2.75
N ILE A 67 13.64 -3.49 4.04
CA ILE A 67 13.27 -4.56 4.97
C ILE A 67 11.75 -4.64 5.10
N TRP A 68 11.07 -3.52 5.39
CA TRP A 68 9.63 -3.53 5.61
C TRP A 68 8.82 -3.71 4.32
N ALA A 69 9.22 -3.10 3.20
CA ALA A 69 8.58 -3.34 1.90
C ALA A 69 8.65 -4.81 1.50
N ASN A 70 9.79 -5.46 1.75
CA ASN A 70 9.93 -6.89 1.53
C ASN A 70 8.99 -7.71 2.45
N MET A 71 8.82 -7.33 3.72
CA MET A 71 7.83 -7.99 4.59
C MET A 71 6.41 -7.87 4.03
N LEU A 72 6.01 -6.69 3.54
CA LEU A 72 4.68 -6.52 2.94
C LEU A 72 4.51 -7.26 1.61
N THR A 73 5.58 -7.42 0.84
CA THR A 73 5.61 -8.30 -0.35
C THR A 73 5.32 -9.76 0.04
N ASN A 74 5.88 -10.22 1.16
CA ASN A 74 5.60 -11.55 1.69
C ASN A 74 4.15 -11.66 2.21
N VAL A 75 3.59 -10.57 2.78
CA VAL A 75 2.17 -10.53 3.20
C VAL A 75 1.25 -10.62 1.98
N TYR A 76 1.57 -9.88 0.92
CA TYR A 76 0.84 -9.93 -0.35
C TYR A 76 0.80 -11.34 -0.91
N ALA A 77 1.96 -11.98 -1.05
CA ALA A 77 2.06 -13.33 -1.58
C ALA A 77 1.27 -14.35 -0.75
N ALA A 78 1.32 -14.24 0.58
CA ALA A 78 0.57 -15.13 1.44
C ALA A 78 -0.95 -14.92 1.33
N LEU A 79 -1.42 -13.67 1.27
CA LEU A 79 -2.84 -13.37 1.10
C LEU A 79 -3.36 -13.82 -0.27
N VAL A 80 -2.61 -13.58 -1.35
CA VAL A 80 -2.94 -14.11 -2.69
C VAL A 80 -2.96 -15.62 -2.69
N GLY A 81 -1.99 -16.27 -2.03
CA GLY A 81 -1.98 -17.72 -1.88
C GLY A 81 -3.17 -18.29 -1.11
N THR A 82 -3.69 -17.58 -0.10
CA THR A 82 -4.83 -18.05 0.71
C THR A 82 -6.19 -17.68 0.12
N SER A 83 -6.29 -16.53 -0.52
CA SER A 83 -7.57 -15.90 -0.90
C SER A 83 -7.69 -15.61 -2.40
N GLY A 84 -6.73 -16.05 -3.20
CA GLY A 84 -6.71 -15.87 -4.65
C GLY A 84 -6.31 -14.47 -5.10
N PHE A 85 -6.25 -14.29 -6.42
CA PHE A 85 -5.96 -13.03 -7.09
C PHE A 85 -7.16 -12.62 -7.95
N ASP A 86 -7.46 -11.33 -8.02
CA ASP A 86 -8.43 -10.77 -8.97
C ASP A 86 -7.82 -9.62 -9.76
N VAL A 87 -7.96 -9.65 -11.09
CA VAL A 87 -7.46 -8.61 -12.00
C VAL A 87 -8.14 -7.24 -11.76
N ASN A 88 -9.34 -7.24 -11.18
CA ASN A 88 -10.14 -6.04 -10.94
C ASN A 88 -9.88 -5.40 -9.56
N ALA A 89 -8.93 -5.90 -8.76
CA ALA A 89 -8.63 -5.34 -7.44
C ALA A 89 -8.18 -3.86 -7.46
N HIS A 90 -7.74 -3.36 -8.62
CA HIS A 90 -7.44 -1.94 -8.83
C HIS A 90 -8.68 -1.04 -8.95
N SER A 91 -9.83 -1.62 -9.28
CA SER A 91 -11.05 -0.88 -9.63
C SER A 91 -12.28 -1.29 -8.82
N ASP A 92 -12.24 -2.43 -8.13
CA ASP A 92 -13.36 -2.94 -7.33
C ASP A 92 -12.93 -3.15 -5.86
N ALA A 93 -13.33 -2.21 -5.01
CA ALA A 93 -13.06 -2.23 -3.57
C ALA A 93 -13.97 -3.18 -2.78
N SER A 94 -14.94 -3.85 -3.43
CA SER A 94 -15.81 -4.84 -2.76
C SER A 94 -15.17 -6.23 -2.70
N LEU A 95 -14.11 -6.46 -3.48
CA LEU A 95 -13.42 -7.74 -3.57
C LEU A 95 -12.74 -8.13 -2.25
N THR A 96 -12.76 -9.44 -2.00
CA THR A 96 -12.13 -10.07 -0.84
C THR A 96 -11.01 -11.05 -1.22
N THR A 97 -10.55 -10.97 -2.47
CA THR A 97 -9.35 -11.69 -2.93
C THR A 97 -8.10 -11.15 -2.27
N GLY A 98 -7.03 -11.94 -2.22
CA GLY A 98 -5.83 -11.65 -1.45
C GLY A 98 -5.17 -10.32 -1.80
N ASN A 99 -5.12 -9.98 -3.10
CA ASN A 99 -4.59 -8.70 -3.55
C ASN A 99 -5.49 -7.50 -3.19
N ALA A 100 -6.82 -7.66 -3.18
CA ALA A 100 -7.74 -6.63 -2.69
C ALA A 100 -7.66 -6.49 -1.16
N VAL A 101 -7.64 -7.61 -0.42
CA VAL A 101 -7.47 -7.65 1.04
C VAL A 101 -6.18 -6.96 1.46
N TRP A 102 -5.07 -7.21 0.76
CA TRP A 102 -3.81 -6.53 1.03
C TRP A 102 -3.94 -5.01 0.92
N LEU A 103 -4.56 -4.49 -0.14
CA LEU A 103 -4.75 -3.04 -0.30
C LEU A 103 -5.63 -2.45 0.79
N HIS A 104 -6.74 -3.12 1.10
CA HIS A 104 -7.63 -2.69 2.18
C HIS A 104 -6.89 -2.60 3.51
N ILE A 105 -6.08 -3.62 3.83
CA ILE A 105 -5.30 -3.62 5.07
C ILE A 105 -4.23 -2.53 5.03
N PHE A 106 -3.54 -2.38 3.90
CA PHE A 106 -2.51 -1.37 3.69
C PHE A 106 -3.04 0.04 4.00
N ILE A 107 -4.13 0.46 3.35
CA ILE A 107 -4.70 1.80 3.52
C ILE A 107 -5.21 2.03 4.94
N ASP A 108 -5.97 1.08 5.50
CA ASP A 108 -6.52 1.21 6.84
C ASP A 108 -5.40 1.21 7.91
N ALA A 109 -4.34 0.42 7.74
CA ALA A 109 -3.19 0.40 8.66
C ALA A 109 -2.39 1.70 8.63
N LEU A 110 -2.30 2.39 7.48
CA LEU A 110 -1.69 3.73 7.41
C LEU A 110 -2.43 4.74 8.29
N ALA A 111 -3.77 4.65 8.34
CA ALA A 111 -4.60 5.51 9.18
C ALA A 111 -4.56 5.12 10.67
N LEU A 112 -4.39 3.82 10.96
CA LEU A 112 -4.47 3.28 12.32
C LEU A 112 -3.15 3.37 13.10
N GLN A 113 -2.00 3.28 12.42
CA GLN A 113 -0.70 3.31 13.08
C GLN A 113 -0.41 4.68 13.75
N PRO A 114 0.44 4.74 14.80
CA PRO A 114 0.82 6.02 15.41
C PRO A 114 1.65 6.89 14.45
N CYS A 115 1.77 8.19 14.74
CA CYS A 115 2.48 9.17 13.90
C CYS A 115 3.96 8.79 13.63
N THR A 116 4.63 8.17 14.59
CA THR A 116 6.01 7.68 14.48
C THR A 116 6.07 6.17 14.66
N PRO A 117 5.58 5.39 13.68
CA PRO A 117 5.45 3.96 13.84
C PRO A 117 6.83 3.29 13.83
N THR A 118 7.01 2.35 14.75
CA THR A 118 8.03 1.31 14.68
C THR A 118 7.53 0.14 13.84
N PHE A 119 8.41 -0.79 13.47
CA PHE A 119 8.04 -2.04 12.81
C PHE A 119 7.02 -2.86 13.62
N ILE A 120 7.15 -2.86 14.95
CA ILE A 120 6.24 -3.56 15.87
C ILE A 120 4.85 -2.91 15.82
N THR A 121 4.78 -1.59 15.99
CA THR A 121 3.49 -0.87 15.98
C THR A 121 2.84 -0.87 14.60
N ALA A 122 3.62 -0.89 13.52
CA ALA A 122 3.10 -1.01 12.16
C ALA A 122 2.51 -2.42 11.92
N ARG A 123 3.21 -3.49 12.35
CA ARG A 123 2.68 -4.86 12.32
C ARG A 123 1.36 -4.96 13.11
N ASP A 124 1.32 -4.39 14.30
CA ASP A 124 0.11 -4.41 15.14
C ASP A 124 -1.06 -3.68 14.47
N ALA A 125 -0.79 -2.56 13.77
CA ALA A 125 -1.80 -1.87 12.96
C ALA A 125 -2.34 -2.77 11.84
N TRP A 126 -1.49 -3.51 11.12
CA TRP A 126 -1.93 -4.46 10.09
C TRP A 126 -2.86 -5.55 10.65
N ILE A 127 -2.49 -6.15 11.79
CA ILE A 127 -3.30 -7.18 12.44
C ILE A 127 -4.61 -6.61 13.00
N GLN A 128 -4.57 -5.42 13.58
CA GLN A 128 -5.76 -4.77 14.14
C GLN A 128 -6.72 -4.34 13.02
N THR A 129 -6.22 -3.92 11.88
CA THR A 129 -7.02 -3.64 10.69
C THR A 129 -7.74 -4.89 10.19
N ASP A 130 -7.07 -6.03 10.11
CA ASP A 130 -7.71 -7.31 9.77
C ASP A 130 -8.82 -7.67 10.77
N LYS A 131 -8.58 -7.46 12.06
CA LYS A 131 -9.60 -7.63 13.10
C LYS A 131 -10.80 -6.71 12.89
N ASN A 132 -10.58 -5.45 12.53
CA ASN A 132 -11.66 -4.47 12.35
C ASN A 132 -12.52 -4.80 11.13
N ARG A 133 -11.86 -5.00 9.98
CA ARG A 133 -12.50 -5.13 8.67
C ARG A 133 -12.99 -6.55 8.39
N TYR A 134 -12.14 -7.55 8.63
CA TYR A 134 -12.39 -8.96 8.29
C TYR A 134 -12.62 -9.86 9.51
N LYS A 135 -12.82 -9.27 10.69
CA LYS A 135 -13.08 -10.01 11.95
C LYS A 135 -11.95 -10.99 12.31
N GLY A 136 -10.73 -10.72 11.84
CA GLY A 136 -9.56 -11.54 12.13
C GLY A 136 -9.36 -12.72 11.18
N ALA A 137 -10.07 -12.76 10.05
CA ALA A 137 -10.03 -13.90 9.12
C ALA A 137 -8.62 -14.18 8.57
N ASN A 138 -7.76 -13.15 8.44
CA ASN A 138 -6.40 -13.31 7.92
C ASN A 138 -5.33 -13.29 9.02
N ARG A 139 -5.74 -13.26 10.29
CA ARG A 139 -4.82 -13.08 11.42
C ARG A 139 -3.71 -14.12 11.49
N ARG A 140 -4.01 -15.40 11.21
CA ARG A 140 -2.98 -16.46 11.16
C ARG A 140 -1.99 -16.18 10.04
N THR A 141 -2.46 -15.88 8.83
CA THR A 141 -1.62 -15.53 7.68
C THR A 141 -0.68 -14.36 8.00
N LEU A 142 -1.21 -13.27 8.57
CA LEU A 142 -0.42 -12.10 8.94
C LEU A 142 0.66 -12.43 9.98
N TRP A 143 0.29 -13.09 11.08
CA TRP A 143 1.26 -13.47 12.11
C TRP A 143 2.35 -14.41 11.57
N THR A 144 1.98 -15.42 10.78
CA THR A 144 2.93 -16.36 10.19
C THR A 144 3.93 -15.63 9.30
N VAL A 145 3.47 -14.69 8.46
CA VAL A 145 4.37 -13.94 7.57
C VAL A 145 5.29 -13.02 8.34
N PHE A 146 4.77 -12.21 9.27
CA PHE A 146 5.62 -11.29 10.02
C PHE A 146 6.64 -12.05 10.89
N ALA A 147 6.24 -13.15 11.53
CA ALA A 147 7.17 -14.04 12.24
C ALA A 147 8.21 -14.68 11.30
N SER A 148 7.83 -15.03 10.06
CA SER A 148 8.79 -15.49 9.05
C SER A 148 9.82 -14.43 8.66
N ARG A 149 9.63 -13.16 9.02
CA ARG A 149 10.62 -12.09 8.80
C ARG A 149 11.11 -11.48 10.11
N GLY A 150 10.90 -12.17 11.24
CA GLY A 150 11.47 -11.84 12.55
C GLY A 150 10.69 -10.82 13.37
N ILE A 151 9.44 -10.49 12.99
CA ILE A 151 8.55 -9.65 13.81
C ILE A 151 7.32 -10.44 14.25
N ASP A 152 7.34 -10.96 15.45
CA ASP A 152 6.40 -11.91 16.02
C ASP A 152 5.81 -11.42 17.36
N GLU A 153 4.98 -12.20 18.03
CA GLU A 153 4.29 -11.75 19.24
C GLU A 153 5.26 -11.34 20.37
N GLY A 154 6.40 -12.04 20.47
CA GLY A 154 7.45 -11.78 21.46
C GLY A 154 8.45 -10.67 21.10
N THR A 155 8.29 -10.03 19.93
CA THR A 155 9.28 -9.09 19.43
C THR A 155 9.42 -7.86 20.31
N THR A 156 10.66 -7.49 20.59
CA THR A 156 11.03 -6.32 21.38
C THR A 156 11.88 -5.36 20.56
N SER A 157 12.14 -4.16 21.11
CA SER A 157 13.04 -3.17 20.50
C SER A 157 14.51 -3.61 20.40
N ALA A 158 14.85 -4.82 20.87
CA ALA A 158 16.20 -5.38 20.78
C ALA A 158 16.64 -5.74 19.36
N ARG A 159 15.75 -5.68 18.35
CA ARG A 159 16.04 -5.99 16.93
C ARG A 159 16.70 -7.36 16.79
N LYS A 160 16.04 -8.37 17.35
CA LYS A 160 16.41 -9.78 17.23
C LYS A 160 15.25 -10.52 16.60
N ASP A 161 15.58 -11.47 15.72
CA ASP A 161 14.58 -12.36 15.16
C ASP A 161 14.10 -13.32 16.23
N THR A 162 12.79 -13.41 16.36
CA THR A 162 12.06 -14.41 17.15
C THR A 162 11.03 -15.07 16.22
N ALA A 163 10.45 -16.21 16.60
CA ALA A 163 9.45 -16.91 15.78
C ALA A 163 8.17 -17.33 16.53
N ASP A 164 7.88 -16.68 17.66
CA ASP A 164 6.71 -16.90 18.51
C ASP A 164 5.46 -16.28 17.89
N VAL A 165 4.55 -17.12 17.40
CA VAL A 165 3.21 -16.70 16.99
C VAL A 165 2.20 -16.99 18.09
N PRO A 166 1.04 -16.28 18.13
CA PRO A 166 -0.02 -16.60 19.08
C PRO A 166 -0.39 -18.09 19.06
N ALA A 167 -0.81 -18.64 20.19
CA ALA A 167 -1.05 -20.08 20.35
C ALA A 167 -2.06 -20.61 19.31
N GLU A 168 -3.09 -19.84 19.00
CA GLU A 168 -4.09 -20.12 17.96
C GLU A 168 -3.52 -20.06 16.54
N CYS A 169 -2.38 -19.39 16.34
CA CYS A 169 -1.65 -19.36 15.08
C CYS A 169 -0.57 -20.47 15.01
N SER A 170 -0.28 -21.15 16.11
CA SER A 170 0.68 -22.25 16.20
C SER A 170 0.05 -23.58 15.73
N GLY A 171 0.58 -24.17 14.66
CA GLY A 171 0.21 -25.50 14.15
C GLY A 171 -0.12 -25.54 12.65
N SER A 172 0.20 -26.65 11.98
CA SER A 172 0.05 -26.87 10.52
C SER A 172 -1.41 -27.01 10.02
N GLY A 173 -2.39 -26.53 10.78
CA GLY A 173 -3.80 -26.69 10.44
C GLY A 173 -4.24 -25.72 9.35
N THR A 174 -4.68 -26.24 8.22
CA THR A 174 -5.39 -25.55 7.12
C THR A 174 -6.75 -24.95 7.51
N GLY A 175 -7.06 -24.88 8.80
CA GLY A 175 -8.27 -24.24 9.32
C GLY A 175 -8.13 -22.73 9.34
N GLN A 176 -8.13 -22.09 8.17
CA GLN A 176 -8.62 -20.73 8.05
C GLN A 176 -10.14 -20.79 8.22
N PRO A 177 -10.76 -19.96 9.09
CA PRO A 177 -12.20 -19.75 9.02
C PRO A 177 -12.55 -19.40 7.58
N PRO A 178 -13.61 -19.98 6.98
CA PRO A 178 -13.98 -19.62 5.62
C PRO A 178 -14.08 -18.10 5.54
N VAL A 179 -13.40 -17.51 4.55
CA VAL A 179 -13.69 -16.15 4.14
C VAL A 179 -15.21 -16.09 3.97
N PRO A 180 -15.92 -15.15 4.61
CA PRO A 180 -17.36 -15.06 4.41
C PRO A 180 -17.56 -14.81 2.92
N THR A 181 -18.02 -15.84 2.20
CA THR A 181 -18.51 -15.66 0.85
C THR A 181 -19.71 -14.74 0.99
N THR A 182 -19.59 -13.51 0.51
CA THR A 182 -20.74 -12.63 0.40
C THR A 182 -21.73 -13.36 -0.51
N THR A 183 -22.76 -13.96 0.10
CA THR A 183 -23.96 -14.36 -0.64
C THR A 183 -24.40 -13.11 -1.38
N THR A 184 -24.36 -13.16 -2.71
CA THR A 184 -25.03 -12.18 -3.57
C THR A 184 -26.47 -12.11 -3.10
N SER A 185 -26.75 -11.12 -2.25
CA SER A 185 -28.11 -10.70 -2.01
C SER A 185 -28.51 -10.02 -3.31
N ASP A 186 -29.44 -10.63 -4.03
CA ASP A 186 -30.10 -10.02 -5.17
C ASP A 186 -30.53 -8.60 -4.77
N VAL A 187 -29.77 -7.61 -5.24
CA VAL A 187 -30.23 -6.23 -5.29
C VAL A 187 -31.19 -6.19 -6.47
N PRO A 188 -32.49 -5.96 -6.28
CA PRO A 188 -33.37 -5.75 -7.41
C PRO A 188 -32.86 -4.52 -8.17
N GLU A 189 -32.70 -4.71 -9.48
CA GLU A 189 -32.47 -3.68 -10.49
C GLU A 189 -33.27 -2.41 -10.16
N PRO A 190 -32.66 -1.21 -10.16
CA PRO A 190 -33.43 0.01 -9.96
C PRO A 190 -34.31 0.20 -11.20
N THR A 191 -35.62 0.06 -11.00
CA THR A 191 -36.63 0.44 -11.99
C THR A 191 -36.39 1.89 -12.40
N ALA A 192 -36.06 2.11 -13.67
CA ALA A 192 -35.93 3.44 -14.25
C ALA A 192 -37.29 4.16 -14.16
N THR A 193 -37.37 5.14 -13.26
CA THR A 193 -38.45 6.12 -13.27
C THR A 193 -38.04 7.23 -14.23
N THR A 194 -38.75 7.35 -15.35
CA THR A 194 -38.63 8.47 -16.28
C THR A 194 -39.04 9.77 -15.58
N THR A 195 -38.07 10.59 -15.21
CA THR A 195 -38.32 11.98 -14.83
C THR A 195 -38.18 12.85 -16.07
N THR A 196 -39.26 13.53 -16.44
CA THR A 196 -39.29 14.55 -17.48
C THR A 196 -38.38 15.72 -17.12
N SER A 197 -37.55 16.13 -18.07
CA SER A 197 -36.68 17.30 -18.00
C SER A 197 -37.52 18.58 -18.03
N ASP A 198 -37.41 19.42 -17.00
CA ASP A 198 -37.75 20.83 -17.10
C ASP A 198 -36.49 21.60 -17.51
N ASP A 199 -36.61 22.36 -18.60
CA ASP A 199 -35.60 23.25 -19.18
C ASP A 199 -35.13 24.31 -18.17
N GLU A 200 -33.82 24.38 -17.93
CA GLU A 200 -33.17 25.56 -17.36
C GLU A 200 -32.38 26.27 -18.47
N PRO A 201 -32.65 27.56 -18.77
CA PRO A 201 -31.99 28.25 -19.88
C PRO A 201 -30.55 28.63 -19.53
N ALA A 202 -29.67 28.48 -20.52
CA ALA A 202 -28.25 28.84 -20.46
C ALA A 202 -28.02 30.35 -20.23
N PRO A 203 -26.91 30.75 -19.58
CA PRO A 203 -26.55 32.15 -19.43
C PRO A 203 -26.04 32.73 -20.75
N THR A 204 -26.58 33.89 -21.12
CA THR A 204 -26.24 34.66 -22.33
C THR A 204 -24.85 35.30 -22.18
N GLU A 205 -23.93 35.02 -23.10
CA GLU A 205 -22.71 35.81 -23.28
C GLU A 205 -23.03 37.17 -23.90
N THR A 206 -22.65 38.25 -23.22
CA THR A 206 -22.65 39.60 -23.78
C THR A 206 -21.24 39.96 -24.23
N SER A 207 -21.06 40.08 -25.54
CA SER A 207 -19.87 40.62 -26.20
C SER A 207 -19.76 42.13 -26.00
N ASP A 208 -18.63 42.62 -25.50
CA ASP A 208 -18.26 44.04 -25.53
C ASP A 208 -17.14 44.26 -26.57
N PRO A 209 -17.30 45.18 -27.55
CA PRO A 209 -16.30 45.40 -28.57
C PRO A 209 -15.41 46.59 -28.22
N THR A 210 -14.09 46.43 -28.31
CA THR A 210 -13.14 47.43 -28.86
C THR A 210 -11.71 46.91 -28.80
N ASP A 211 -11.15 46.63 -29.98
CA ASP A 211 -9.71 46.57 -30.22
C ASP A 211 -9.37 47.54 -31.35
N PRO A 212 -8.39 48.44 -31.15
CA PRO A 212 -7.57 48.96 -32.23
C PRO A 212 -6.09 48.60 -32.04
N GLN A 213 -5.66 47.56 -32.76
CA GLN A 213 -4.42 47.40 -33.55
C GLN A 213 -3.10 48.06 -33.07
N ASP A 214 -2.16 47.17 -32.66
CA ASP A 214 -0.75 47.00 -33.10
C ASP A 214 0.35 47.99 -32.63
N PRO A 215 1.65 47.69 -32.83
CA PRO A 215 2.55 46.67 -32.22
C PRO A 215 3.66 47.32 -31.36
N GLU A 216 4.44 46.51 -30.62
CA GLU A 216 5.92 46.54 -30.55
C GLU A 216 6.49 45.94 -29.25
N ASN A 217 7.56 45.16 -29.43
CA ASN A 217 8.68 44.89 -28.52
C ASN A 217 8.66 45.53 -27.12
N HIS A 218 8.97 44.76 -26.08
CA HIS A 218 10.20 44.93 -25.28
C HIS A 218 10.25 43.94 -24.10
N GLU A 219 11.29 43.11 -24.14
CA GLU A 219 12.15 42.63 -23.03
C GLU A 219 11.56 42.36 -21.63
N HIS A 220 11.77 41.11 -21.23
CA HIS A 220 11.76 40.58 -19.88
C HIS A 220 12.74 41.32 -18.94
N PRO A 221 12.36 41.58 -17.68
CA PRO A 221 13.34 41.58 -16.60
C PRO A 221 12.99 40.52 -15.55
N GLN A 222 14.04 39.81 -15.13
CA GLN A 222 14.11 39.00 -13.92
C GLN A 222 14.16 39.93 -12.70
N ASP A 223 13.49 39.60 -11.59
CA ASP A 223 13.81 40.17 -10.28
C ASP A 223 13.70 39.10 -9.18
N PRO A 224 14.68 39.00 -8.25
CA PRO A 224 14.87 37.83 -7.40
C PRO A 224 14.46 38.06 -5.92
N LEU A 225 14.39 36.95 -5.18
CA LEU A 225 14.45 36.84 -3.71
C LEU A 225 13.32 37.44 -2.85
N ARG A 226 12.51 36.55 -2.24
CA ARG A 226 12.14 36.68 -0.82
C ARG A 226 12.16 35.34 -0.11
N VAL A 227 13.21 35.14 0.68
CA VAL A 227 13.31 34.13 1.73
C VAL A 227 12.46 34.60 2.91
N HIS A 228 11.55 33.76 3.42
CA HIS A 228 11.03 33.88 4.79
C HIS A 228 11.27 32.56 5.51
N ARG A 229 12.22 32.61 6.46
CA ARG A 229 12.40 31.64 7.54
C ARG A 229 11.17 31.69 8.44
N LEU A 230 10.56 30.54 8.72
CA LEU A 230 9.70 30.35 9.87
C LEU A 230 10.41 29.40 10.84
N VAL A 231 10.82 29.95 11.98
CA VAL A 231 11.27 29.20 13.16
C VAL A 231 10.04 29.04 14.05
N VAL A 232 9.73 27.81 14.46
CA VAL A 232 8.79 27.53 15.57
C VAL A 232 9.46 26.51 16.49
N PHE A 233 9.40 26.80 17.78
CA PHE A 233 9.93 26.02 18.91
C PHE A 233 9.21 24.69 19.09
#